data_AF-A0A930TUZ8-F1
#
_entry.id   AF-A0A930TUZ8-F1
#
_cell.length_a   1.000
_cell.length_b   1.000
_cell.length_c   1.000
_cell.angle_alpha   90.00
_cell.angle_beta   90.00
_cell.angle_gamma   90.00
#
_symmetry.space_group_name_H-M   'P 1'
#
loop_
_entity.id
_entity.type
_entity.pdbx_description
1 polymer ?
#
loop_
_entity_poly.entity_id
_entity_poly.type
_entity_poly.pdbx_seq_one_letter_code
_entity_poly.pdbx_strand_id
1 'polypeptide(L)'
;MANVPLHPILWRFWRSRHRANTNAHQGFTLTELLVTVFISSGIIAGAMFLVTELTSTNQREAARNETQRDMQNALDYIASELREASFVYTGDCMAGNTTPSGEGCPGLLGRLPASLNSPTNTPVLAFWKNDLLPTEVRQRCAAGNPPSDASGNLANCSNGHAYALIVYSLNTANPNDTWDGR
;
A
#
# COMPACT_ATOMS: atom_id res chain seq x y z
N MET A 1 47.28 -45.70 -9.76
CA MET A 1 46.81 -45.15 -8.47
C MET A 1 45.37 -44.70 -8.67
N ALA A 2 44.32 -45.21 -8.05
CA ALA A 2 44.12 -46.36 -7.19
C ALA A 2 42.72 -46.90 -7.55
N ASN A 3 42.64 -48.21 -7.81
CA ASN A 3 41.39 -48.90 -8.13
C ASN A 3 40.82 -49.39 -6.80
N VAL A 4 39.71 -48.81 -6.33
CA VAL A 4 39.11 -49.16 -5.05
C VAL A 4 38.10 -50.29 -5.27
N PRO A 5 38.29 -51.49 -4.67
CA PRO A 5 37.35 -52.60 -4.80
C PRO A 5 36.11 -52.37 -3.92
N LEU A 6 34.93 -52.38 -4.54
CA LEU A 6 33.65 -52.35 -3.82
C LEU A 6 33.38 -53.71 -3.16
N HIS A 7 33.30 -53.70 -1.83
CA HIS A 7 33.05 -54.85 -0.96
C HIS A 7 31.62 -55.42 -1.14
N PRO A 8 31.40 -56.75 -1.22
CA PRO A 8 30.08 -57.35 -1.50
C PRO A 8 29.21 -57.59 -0.25
N ILE A 9 29.36 -56.80 0.82
CA ILE A 9 28.77 -57.11 2.13
C ILE A 9 27.38 -56.49 2.35
N LEU A 10 26.92 -55.58 1.49
CA LEU A 10 25.64 -54.86 1.72
C LEU A 10 24.37 -55.54 1.18
N TRP A 11 24.45 -56.65 0.45
CA TRP A 11 23.25 -57.33 -0.08
C TRP A 11 22.54 -58.26 0.93
N ARG A 12 23.18 -58.64 2.03
CA ARG A 12 22.61 -59.67 2.92
C ARG A 12 21.45 -59.20 3.82
N PHE A 13 21.08 -57.92 3.80
CA PHE A 13 19.96 -57.42 4.62
C PHE A 13 18.62 -57.28 3.89
N TRP A 14 18.54 -57.58 2.59
CA TRP A 14 17.29 -57.41 1.82
C TRP A 14 16.58 -58.71 1.43
N ARG A 15 16.95 -59.84 2.04
CA ARG A 15 16.29 -61.14 1.80
C ARG A 15 16.12 -61.91 3.11
N SER A 16 15.12 -61.54 3.90
CA SER A 16 14.54 -62.44 4.88
C SER A 16 13.01 -62.40 4.87
N ARG A 17 12.48 -63.37 4.10
CA ARG A 17 11.45 -64.31 4.60
C ARG A 17 10.02 -63.79 4.68
N HIS A 18 9.40 -63.61 3.53
CA HIS A 18 7.97 -63.93 3.38
C HIS A 18 7.83 -65.41 3.01
N ARG A 19 7.48 -66.24 4.00
CA ARG A 19 6.81 -67.54 3.75
C ARG A 19 5.60 -67.64 4.67
N ALA A 20 4.45 -67.72 4.00
CA ALA A 20 3.10 -67.79 4.53
C ALA A 20 2.80 -69.13 5.23
N ASN A 21 1.87 -69.15 6.18
CA ASN A 21 0.46 -69.48 5.89
C ASN A 21 -0.26 -69.86 7.20
N THR A 22 -1.27 -69.09 7.57
CA THR A 22 -2.45 -69.62 8.27
C THR A 22 -3.65 -69.01 7.57
N ASN A 23 -4.70 -69.79 7.41
CA ASN A 23 -5.99 -69.33 6.89
C ASN A 23 -6.52 -68.20 7.78
N ALA A 24 -6.10 -66.97 7.50
CA ALA A 24 -6.69 -65.79 8.08
C ALA A 24 -7.96 -65.53 7.27
N HIS A 25 -9.10 -65.39 7.93
CA HIS A 25 -10.30 -64.87 7.31
C HIS A 25 -9.98 -63.45 6.77
N GLN A 26 -9.59 -63.36 5.50
CA GLN A 26 -9.12 -62.14 4.82
C GLN A 26 -10.29 -61.28 4.35
N GLY A 27 -11.22 -60.99 5.27
CA GLY A 27 -12.30 -60.04 5.05
C GLY A 27 -12.23 -58.96 6.12
N PHE A 28 -12.25 -57.69 5.72
CA PHE A 28 -12.41 -56.60 6.67
C PHE A 28 -13.74 -56.75 7.41
N THR A 29 -13.70 -56.63 8.73
CA THR A 29 -14.94 -56.56 9.51
C THR A 29 -15.58 -55.17 9.31
N LEU A 30 -16.90 -55.10 9.28
CA LEU A 30 -17.63 -53.83 9.11
C LEU A 30 -17.25 -52.81 10.21
N THR A 31 -16.96 -53.29 11.42
CA THR A 31 -16.52 -52.47 12.55
C THR A 31 -15.12 -51.88 12.37
N GLU A 32 -14.19 -52.60 11.75
CA GLU A 32 -12.84 -52.09 11.46
C GLU A 32 -12.86 -50.99 10.39
N LEU A 33 -13.69 -51.19 9.35
CA LEU A 33 -13.93 -50.18 8.31
C LEU A 33 -14.61 -48.93 8.89
N LEU A 34 -15.52 -49.10 9.87
CA LEU A 34 -16.16 -47.99 10.54
C LEU A 34 -15.17 -47.15 11.37
N VAL A 35 -14.29 -47.81 12.14
CA VAL A 35 -13.29 -47.10 12.96
C VAL A 35 -12.27 -46.37 12.07
N THR A 36 -11.83 -46.98 10.97
CA THR A 36 -10.89 -46.35 10.03
C THR A 36 -11.51 -45.13 9.35
N VAL A 37 -12.77 -45.20 8.90
CA VAL A 37 -13.50 -44.03 8.36
C VAL A 37 -13.62 -42.94 9.43
N PHE A 38 -13.96 -43.28 10.67
CA PHE A 38 -14.08 -42.30 11.75
C PHE A 38 -12.76 -41.56 12.04
N ILE A 39 -11.66 -42.30 12.19
CA ILE A 39 -10.33 -41.71 12.44
C ILE A 39 -9.89 -40.87 11.23
N SER A 40 -10.06 -41.38 10.01
CA SER A 40 -9.66 -40.66 8.79
C SER A 40 -10.45 -39.36 8.61
N SER A 41 -11.75 -39.37 8.89
CA SER A 41 -12.59 -38.16 8.88
C SER A 41 -12.10 -37.12 9.88
N GLY A 42 -11.68 -37.56 11.07
CA GLY A 42 -11.12 -36.67 12.09
C GLY A 42 -9.82 -35.99 11.62
N ILE A 43 -8.94 -36.75 10.98
CA ILE A 43 -7.69 -36.22 10.42
C ILE A 43 -7.97 -35.22 9.29
N ILE A 44 -8.87 -35.56 8.37
CA ILE A 44 -9.25 -34.68 7.25
C ILE A 44 -9.87 -33.38 7.78
N ALA A 45 -10.78 -33.46 8.74
CA ALA A 45 -11.38 -32.28 9.35
C ALA A 45 -10.34 -31.37 10.02
N GLY A 46 -9.38 -31.96 10.75
CA GLY A 46 -8.27 -31.21 11.35
C GLY A 46 -7.37 -30.53 10.32
N ALA A 47 -7.04 -31.23 9.22
CA ALA A 47 -6.26 -30.65 8.13
C ALA A 47 -7.01 -29.51 7.42
N MET A 48 -8.31 -29.67 7.20
CA MET A 48 -9.16 -28.64 6.58
C MET A 48 -9.25 -27.39 7.46
N PHE A 49 -9.40 -27.57 8.78
CA PHE A 49 -9.39 -26.48 9.75
C PHE A 49 -8.07 -25.69 9.72
N LEU A 50 -6.92 -26.40 9.70
CA LEU A 50 -5.61 -25.76 9.62
C LEU A 50 -5.46 -24.92 8.34
N VAL A 51 -5.91 -25.45 7.19
CA VAL A 51 -5.84 -24.72 5.92
C VAL A 51 -6.69 -23.44 5.96
N THR A 52 -7.87 -23.48 6.58
CA THR A 52 -8.72 -22.30 6.70
C THR A 52 -8.07 -21.21 7.56
N GLU A 53 -7.45 -21.60 8.68
CA GLU A 53 -6.71 -20.68 9.56
C GLU A 53 -5.49 -20.06 8.85
N LEU A 54 -4.72 -20.88 8.14
CA LEU A 54 -3.56 -20.41 7.38
C LEU A 54 -3.98 -19.48 6.24
N THR A 55 -5.04 -19.81 5.51
CA THR A 55 -5.54 -18.98 4.40
C THR A 55 -6.06 -17.64 4.92
N SER A 56 -6.81 -17.63 6.03
CA SER A 56 -7.29 -16.41 6.69
C SER A 56 -6.13 -15.52 7.13
N THR A 57 -5.12 -16.12 7.78
CA THR A 57 -3.90 -15.42 8.18
C THR A 57 -3.17 -14.84 6.99
N ASN A 58 -2.93 -15.64 5.94
CA ASN A 58 -2.26 -15.19 4.72
C ASN A 58 -2.99 -14.05 4.03
N GLN A 59 -4.33 -14.08 3.96
CA GLN A 59 -5.13 -12.98 3.40
C GLN A 59 -4.96 -11.70 4.21
N ARG A 60 -4.99 -11.80 5.54
CA ARG A 60 -4.81 -10.66 6.44
C ARG A 60 -3.40 -10.08 6.32
N GLU A 61 -2.38 -10.92 6.22
CA GLU A 61 -0.99 -10.48 6.03
C GLU A 61 -0.78 -9.86 4.66
N ALA A 62 -1.37 -10.42 3.60
CA ALA A 62 -1.33 -9.86 2.26
C ALA A 62 -1.94 -8.45 2.23
N ALA A 63 -3.15 -8.27 2.77
CA ALA A 63 -3.82 -6.96 2.82
C ALA A 63 -3.00 -5.91 3.59
N ARG A 64 -2.36 -6.31 4.69
CA ARG A 64 -1.46 -5.42 5.45
C ARG A 64 -0.22 -5.05 4.64
N ASN A 65 0.40 -6.00 3.96
CA ASN A 65 1.60 -5.77 3.16
C ASN A 65 1.29 -4.88 1.95
N GLU A 66 0.15 -5.09 1.28
CA GLU A 66 -0.33 -4.22 0.21
C GLU A 66 -0.54 -2.78 0.71
N THR A 67 -1.24 -2.60 1.83
CA THR A 67 -1.46 -1.27 2.40
C THR A 67 -0.13 -0.58 2.75
N GLN A 68 0.84 -1.31 3.31
CA GLN A 68 2.16 -0.76 3.62
C GLN A 68 2.93 -0.35 2.37
N ARG A 69 2.89 -1.17 1.32
CA ARG A 69 3.52 -0.88 0.03
C ARG A 69 2.88 0.34 -0.63
N ASP A 70 1.55 0.44 -0.61
CA ASP A 70 0.84 1.57 -1.19
C ASP A 70 1.12 2.87 -0.43
N MET A 71 1.18 2.82 0.90
CA MET A 71 1.61 3.96 1.70
C MET A 71 3.04 4.38 1.39
N GLN A 72 3.98 3.44 1.22
CA GLN A 72 5.36 3.76 0.83
C GLN A 72 5.40 4.41 -0.55
N ASN A 73 4.68 3.86 -1.54
CA ASN A 73 4.60 4.44 -2.87
C ASN A 73 4.00 5.86 -2.85
N ALA A 74 2.95 6.08 -2.06
CA ALA A 74 2.32 7.40 -1.90
C ALA A 74 3.28 8.40 -1.24
N LEU A 75 4.02 7.99 -0.20
CA LEU A 75 5.03 8.82 0.43
C LEU A 75 6.19 9.15 -0.52
N ASP A 76 6.65 8.19 -1.30
CA ASP A 76 7.69 8.40 -2.31
C ASP A 76 7.23 9.39 -3.39
N TYR A 77 5.97 9.28 -3.83
CA TYR A 77 5.35 10.23 -4.75
C TYR A 77 5.32 11.65 -4.16
N ILE A 78 4.79 11.83 -2.94
CA ILE A 78 4.76 13.14 -2.27
C ILE A 78 6.18 13.69 -2.08
N ALA A 79 7.13 12.85 -1.68
CA ALA A 79 8.53 13.25 -1.52
C ALA A 79 9.15 13.67 -2.85
N SER A 80 8.78 13.05 -3.96
CA SER A 80 9.24 13.47 -5.29
C SER A 80 8.73 14.87 -5.65
N GLU A 81 7.46 15.18 -5.35
CA GLU A 81 6.89 16.52 -5.56
C GLU A 81 7.51 17.57 -4.64
N LEU A 82 7.78 17.21 -3.38
CA LEU A 82 8.42 18.10 -2.42
C LEU A 82 9.85 18.49 -2.82
N ARG A 83 10.57 17.63 -3.54
CA ARG A 83 11.91 17.97 -4.07
C ARG A 83 11.85 19.05 -5.15
N GLU A 84 10.71 19.19 -5.83
CA GLU A 84 10.45 20.23 -6.84
C GLU A 84 9.79 21.48 -6.25
N ALA A 85 9.41 21.44 -4.96
CA ALA A 85 8.75 22.56 -4.31
C ALA A 85 9.68 23.77 -4.16
N SER A 86 9.19 24.95 -4.52
CA SER A 86 9.89 26.22 -4.32
C SER A 86 9.73 26.75 -2.90
N PHE A 87 8.61 26.41 -2.24
CA PHE A 87 8.32 26.81 -0.87
C PHE A 87 7.37 25.81 -0.20
N VAL A 88 7.69 25.37 1.02
CA VAL A 88 6.87 24.45 1.82
C VAL A 88 6.36 25.19 3.06
N TYR A 89 5.06 25.09 3.33
CA TYR A 89 4.47 25.67 4.53
C TYR A 89 4.74 24.76 5.73
N THR A 90 5.35 25.31 6.78
CA THR A 90 5.46 24.66 8.10
C THR A 90 4.15 24.81 8.89
N GLY A 91 3.97 24.01 9.95
CA GLY A 91 2.74 24.03 10.75
C GLY A 91 2.36 25.42 11.29
N ASP A 92 3.35 26.18 11.79
CA ASP A 92 3.16 27.55 12.26
C ASP A 92 2.76 28.50 11.12
N CYS A 93 3.33 28.29 9.93
CA CYS A 93 3.05 29.06 8.73
C CYS A 93 1.69 28.75 8.11
N MET A 94 1.17 27.54 8.30
CA MET A 94 -0.19 27.18 7.91
C MET A 94 -1.20 27.89 8.82
N ALA A 95 -1.00 27.82 10.15
CA ALA A 95 -1.89 28.42 11.15
C ALA A 95 -1.87 29.95 11.14
N GLY A 96 -0.74 30.57 10.75
CA GLY A 96 -0.60 32.02 10.68
C GLY A 96 -0.14 32.64 11.99
N ASN A 97 0.79 31.99 12.69
CA ASN A 97 1.33 32.54 13.92
C ASN A 97 2.37 33.62 13.57
N THR A 98 1.95 34.88 13.60
CA THR A 98 2.87 36.01 13.43
C THR A 98 3.61 36.26 14.74
N THR A 99 4.93 36.13 14.73
CA THR A 99 5.73 36.67 15.84
C THR A 99 5.60 38.20 15.87
N PRO A 100 5.74 38.84 17.05
CA PRO A 100 5.66 40.30 17.18
C PRO A 100 6.77 41.06 16.43
N SER A 101 7.75 40.37 15.83
CA SER A 101 8.81 40.95 15.00
C SER A 101 8.42 41.19 13.54
N GLY A 102 7.19 40.85 13.11
CA GLY A 102 6.74 41.07 11.73
C GLY A 102 7.32 40.11 10.68
N GLU A 103 8.25 39.25 11.08
CA GLU A 103 8.78 38.11 10.30
C GLU A 103 7.86 36.88 10.43
N GLY A 104 6.55 37.11 10.34
CA GLY A 104 5.52 36.09 10.54
C GLY A 104 4.99 35.56 9.23
N CYS A 105 4.77 34.25 9.16
CA CYS A 105 4.03 33.66 8.06
C CYS A 105 2.56 34.12 8.10
N PRO A 106 1.99 34.63 6.99
CA PRO A 106 0.67 35.28 6.97
C PRO A 106 -0.53 34.34 7.15
N GLY A 107 -0.31 33.05 7.41
CA GLY A 107 -1.35 32.02 7.52
C GLY A 107 -1.92 31.63 6.17
N LEU A 108 -1.93 30.33 5.88
CA LEU A 108 -2.52 29.81 4.64
C LEU A 108 -4.01 29.46 4.81
N LEU A 109 -4.41 29.02 6.00
CA LEU A 109 -5.76 28.52 6.29
C LEU A 109 -6.88 29.49 5.90
N GLY A 110 -6.71 30.79 6.14
CA GLY A 110 -7.69 31.82 5.79
C GLY A 110 -7.78 32.16 4.30
N ARG A 111 -6.83 31.67 3.49
CA ARG A 111 -6.76 31.91 2.03
C ARG A 111 -7.16 30.69 1.21
N LEU A 112 -7.32 29.54 1.87
CA LEU A 112 -7.80 28.31 1.26
C LEU A 112 -9.32 28.39 1.04
N PRO A 113 -9.84 27.76 -0.02
CA PRO A 113 -11.27 27.56 -0.18
C PRO A 113 -11.89 26.89 1.05
N ALA A 114 -13.12 27.28 1.40
CA ALA A 114 -13.83 26.75 2.59
C ALA A 114 -13.99 25.22 2.58
N SER A 115 -13.98 24.58 1.41
CA SER A 115 -14.02 23.12 1.28
C SER A 115 -12.78 22.41 1.84
N LEU A 116 -11.63 23.09 1.85
CA LEU A 116 -10.34 22.56 2.31
C LEU A 116 -10.00 22.99 3.74
N ASN A 117 -10.82 23.86 4.33
CA ASN A 117 -10.67 24.33 5.71
C ASN A 117 -12.04 24.22 6.39
N SER A 118 -12.43 22.98 6.69
CA SER A 118 -13.69 22.65 7.36
C SER A 118 -13.42 21.78 8.59
N PRO A 119 -14.37 21.64 9.53
CA PRO A 119 -14.19 20.78 10.71
C PRO A 119 -13.84 19.32 10.36
N THR A 120 -14.20 18.89 9.15
CA THR A 120 -13.94 17.53 8.65
C THR A 120 -12.75 17.47 7.70
N ASN A 121 -12.24 18.60 7.19
CA ASN A 121 -11.10 18.64 6.27
C ASN A 121 -9.99 19.48 6.88
N THR A 122 -8.94 18.80 7.34
CA THR A 122 -7.76 19.45 7.92
C THR A 122 -6.61 19.38 6.93
N PRO A 123 -6.10 20.51 6.40
CA PRO A 123 -4.93 20.51 5.53
C PRO A 123 -3.68 20.15 6.35
N VAL A 124 -2.89 19.19 5.87
CA VAL A 124 -1.73 18.63 6.59
C VAL A 124 -0.40 19.04 5.95
N LEU A 125 -0.40 19.30 4.65
CA LEU A 125 0.79 19.69 3.90
C LEU A 125 0.38 20.63 2.77
N ALA A 126 1.10 21.75 2.64
CA ALA A 126 0.92 22.66 1.53
C ALA A 126 2.28 23.14 1.02
N PHE A 127 2.43 23.24 -0.30
CA PHE A 127 3.65 23.74 -0.92
C PHE A 127 3.38 24.35 -2.29
N TRP A 128 4.25 25.27 -2.68
CA TRP A 128 4.27 25.83 -4.04
C TRP A 128 5.19 25.00 -4.91
N LYS A 129 4.67 24.53 -6.04
CA LYS A 129 5.41 23.83 -7.09
C LYS A 129 5.46 24.71 -8.33
N ASN A 130 6.60 24.70 -9.01
CA ASN A 130 6.73 25.36 -10.30
C ASN A 130 6.18 24.41 -11.38
N ASP A 131 5.13 24.84 -12.08
CA ASP A 131 4.52 24.07 -13.15
C ASP A 131 4.60 24.85 -14.48
N LEU A 132 4.42 24.15 -15.59
CA LEU A 132 4.34 24.79 -16.89
C LEU A 132 3.04 25.57 -17.02
N LEU A 133 3.10 26.73 -17.69
CA LEU A 133 1.88 27.45 -18.04
C LEU A 133 0.94 26.52 -18.83
N PRO A 134 -0.37 26.51 -18.53
CA PRO A 134 -1.36 25.79 -19.32
C PRO A 134 -1.24 26.11 -20.80
N THR A 135 -1.48 25.13 -21.65
CA THR A 135 -1.25 25.23 -23.10
C THR A 135 -1.99 26.43 -23.70
N GLU A 136 -3.20 26.71 -23.23
CA GLU A 136 -4.05 27.81 -23.67
C GLU A 136 -3.42 29.16 -23.34
N VAL A 137 -2.87 29.31 -22.13
CA VAL A 137 -2.18 30.53 -21.69
C VAL A 137 -0.90 30.73 -22.49
N ARG A 138 -0.16 29.64 -22.73
CA ARG A 138 1.10 29.67 -23.50
C ARG A 138 0.87 30.08 -24.95
N GLN A 139 -0.19 29.57 -25.59
CA GLN A 139 -0.58 29.97 -26.95
C GLN A 139 -0.96 31.45 -27.00
N ARG A 140 -1.74 31.93 -26.03
CA ARG A 140 -2.10 33.35 -25.91
C ARG A 140 -0.89 34.25 -25.68
N CYS A 141 0.06 33.81 -24.87
CA CYS A 141 1.35 34.46 -24.69
C CYS A 141 2.14 34.54 -26.00
N ALA A 142 2.22 33.43 -26.75
CA ALA A 142 2.89 33.40 -28.05
C ALA A 142 2.21 34.30 -29.11
N ALA A 143 0.89 34.48 -29.00
CA ALA A 143 0.11 35.38 -29.84
C ALA A 143 0.15 36.86 -29.39
N GLY A 144 0.90 37.21 -28.33
CA GLY A 144 1.01 38.58 -27.82
C GLY A 144 -0.20 39.08 -27.03
N ASN A 145 -1.12 38.19 -26.64
CA ASN A 145 -2.39 38.53 -25.96
C ASN A 145 -2.55 37.79 -24.61
N PRO A 146 -1.69 38.06 -23.60
CA PRO A 146 -1.77 37.40 -22.30
C PRO A 146 -3.15 37.52 -21.66
N PRO A 147 -3.64 36.47 -20.96
CA PRO A 147 -4.83 36.59 -20.12
C PRO A 147 -4.58 37.59 -18.97
N SER A 148 -5.63 38.29 -18.56
CA SER A 148 -5.63 39.14 -17.37
C SER A 148 -6.43 38.50 -16.24
N ASP A 149 -6.04 38.72 -14.99
CA ASP A 149 -6.86 38.38 -13.83
C ASP A 149 -8.08 39.31 -13.69
N ALA A 150 -8.92 39.05 -12.69
CA ALA A 150 -10.09 39.89 -12.39
C ALA A 150 -9.72 41.33 -11.95
N SER A 151 -8.45 41.57 -11.64
CA SER A 151 -7.90 42.87 -11.26
C SER A 151 -7.19 43.58 -12.43
N GLY A 152 -7.19 42.98 -13.63
CA GLY A 152 -6.57 43.54 -14.84
C GLY A 152 -5.07 43.30 -14.96
N ASN A 153 -4.45 42.52 -14.07
CA ASN A 153 -3.03 42.19 -14.17
C ASN A 153 -2.80 41.14 -15.26
N LEU A 154 -1.91 41.44 -16.21
CA LEU A 154 -1.55 40.52 -17.28
C LEU A 154 -0.71 39.35 -16.74
N ALA A 155 -0.97 38.14 -17.25
CA ALA A 155 -0.14 36.98 -16.97
C ALA A 155 1.29 37.21 -17.45
N ASN A 156 2.27 36.87 -16.60
CA ASN A 156 3.67 37.02 -16.96
C ASN A 156 4.11 35.89 -17.91
N CYS A 157 4.23 36.22 -19.19
CA CYS A 157 4.66 35.29 -20.24
C CYS A 157 6.17 35.05 -20.29
N SER A 158 7.01 35.86 -19.60
CA SER A 158 8.47 35.82 -19.78
C SER A 158 9.11 34.53 -19.27
N ASN A 159 8.52 33.92 -18.24
CA ASN A 159 9.15 32.80 -17.54
C ASN A 159 8.61 31.45 -17.99
N GLY A 160 7.55 31.37 -18.80
CA GLY A 160 7.01 30.08 -19.28
C GLY A 160 6.36 29.18 -18.20
N HIS A 161 6.46 29.57 -16.94
CA HIS A 161 6.06 28.79 -15.77
C HIS A 161 5.05 29.54 -14.91
N ALA A 162 4.24 28.78 -14.19
CA ALA A 162 3.28 29.24 -13.19
C ALA A 162 3.56 28.55 -11.85
N TYR A 163 3.23 29.21 -10.74
CA TYR A 163 3.28 28.57 -9.43
C TYR A 163 1.93 27.94 -9.11
N ALA A 164 1.93 26.64 -8.87
CA ALA A 164 0.76 25.90 -8.41
C ALA A 164 0.87 25.65 -6.91
N LEU A 165 -0.19 25.95 -6.16
CA LEU A 165 -0.29 25.60 -4.75
C LEU A 165 -0.90 24.20 -4.64
N ILE A 166 -0.12 23.24 -4.16
CA ILE A 166 -0.56 21.88 -3.88
C ILE A 166 -0.89 21.76 -2.40
N VAL A 167 -2.04 21.18 -2.07
CA VAL A 167 -2.54 21.06 -0.70
C VAL A 167 -3.06 19.65 -0.49
N TYR A 168 -2.44 18.94 0.44
CA TYR A 168 -2.92 17.66 0.93
C TYR A 168 -3.76 17.88 2.19
N SER A 169 -4.97 17.33 2.22
CA SER A 169 -5.89 17.44 3.35
C SER A 169 -6.38 16.08 3.81
N LEU A 170 -6.50 15.94 5.13
CA LEU A 170 -7.12 14.79 5.78
C LEU A 170 -8.61 15.06 5.93
N ASN A 171 -9.42 14.20 5.30
CA ASN A 171 -10.87 14.20 5.45
C ASN A 171 -11.29 13.18 6.52
N THR A 172 -11.93 13.65 7.58
CA THR A 172 -12.47 12.84 8.69
C THR A 172 -13.99 12.66 8.62
N ALA A 173 -14.65 13.18 7.56
CA ALA A 173 -16.05 12.90 7.29
C ALA A 173 -16.23 11.44 6.85
N ASN A 174 -16.24 10.53 7.82
CA ASN A 174 -16.61 9.15 7.59
C ASN A 174 -17.78 8.76 8.52
N PRO A 175 -19.00 8.62 7.98
CA PRO A 175 -20.15 8.24 8.81
C PRO A 175 -20.07 6.79 9.33
N ASN A 176 -19.24 5.93 8.75
CA ASN A 176 -19.18 4.49 9.07
C ASN A 176 -17.77 4.00 9.46
N ASP A 177 -16.79 4.90 9.60
CA ASP A 177 -15.38 4.58 9.89
C ASP A 177 -14.77 3.51 8.96
N THR A 178 -15.35 3.31 7.77
CA THR A 178 -14.92 2.31 6.80
C THR A 178 -14.07 2.97 5.73
N TRP A 179 -12.82 2.54 5.57
CA TRP A 179 -11.95 2.97 4.48
C TRP A 179 -12.35 2.24 3.19
N ASP A 180 -12.85 2.97 2.19
CA ASP A 180 -13.41 2.36 0.97
C ASP A 180 -12.34 2.05 -0.11
N GLY A 181 -11.07 2.38 0.15
CA GLY A 181 -9.92 1.94 -0.65
C GLY A 181 -9.95 2.31 -2.14
N ARG A 182 -10.61 3.42 -2.50
CA ARG A 182 -10.70 3.90 -3.89
C ARG A 182 -9.82 5.10 -4.15
#